data_AF-A0A1Y1XX23-F1
#
_entry.id   AF-A0A1Y1XX23-F1
#
_cell.length_a   1.000
_cell.length_b   1.000
_cell.length_c   1.000
_cell.angle_alpha   90.00
_cell.angle_beta   90.00
_cell.angle_gamma   90.00
#
_symmetry.space_group_name_H-M   'P 1'
#
loop_
_entity.id
_entity.type
_entity.pdbx_description
1 polymer ?
#
loop_
_entity_poly.entity_id
_entity_poly.type
_entity_poly.pdbx_seq_one_letter_code
_entity_poly.pdbx_strand_id
1 'polypeptide(L)'
;MGIPASMVPNGNHNQSACNFFASAMIKQASGDTNFLESAQVPLVNTFAYNLLKMDKQPNRVKLVVMIQSYTGYNQNDGVIISKLPLTKLVAYWKMVTYNVP
;
A
#
# COMPACT_ATOMS: atom_id res chain seq x y z
N MET A 1 -5.10 -4.29 19.68
CA MET A 1 -4.36 -3.92 18.45
C MET A 1 -3.93 -2.46 18.56
N GLY A 2 -2.68 -2.12 18.24
CA GLY A 2 -2.26 -0.73 18.09
C GLY A 2 -2.74 -0.12 16.76
N ILE A 3 -2.60 1.19 16.59
CA ILE A 3 -2.99 1.93 15.38
C ILE A 3 -2.49 1.28 14.06
N PRO A 4 -1.20 0.91 13.91
CA PRO A 4 -0.74 0.27 12.67
C PRO A 4 -1.31 -1.14 12.48
N ALA A 5 -1.53 -1.89 13.55
CA ALA A 5 -2.09 -3.24 13.48
C ALA A 5 -3.59 -3.24 13.14
N SER A 6 -4.34 -2.20 13.54
CA SER A 6 -5.75 -2.05 13.20
C SER A 6 -5.99 -1.56 11.77
N MET A 7 -4.95 -1.12 11.07
CA MET A 7 -5.00 -0.76 9.64
C MET A 7 -4.82 -1.97 8.71
N VAL A 8 -4.46 -3.14 9.23
CA VAL A 8 -4.31 -4.37 8.43
C VAL A 8 -5.71 -4.94 8.12
N PRO A 9 -6.14 -5.01 6.85
CA PRO A 9 -7.43 -5.58 6.50
C PRO A 9 -7.44 -7.08 6.80
N ASN A 10 -8.55 -7.59 7.32
CA ASN A 10 -8.74 -9.02 7.62
C ASN A 10 -7.62 -9.67 8.47
N GLY A 11 -7.01 -8.91 9.39
CA GLY A 11 -5.88 -9.40 10.20
C GLY A 11 -6.11 -10.72 10.94
N ASN A 12 -7.36 -11.07 11.28
CA ASN A 12 -7.70 -12.34 11.92
C ASN A 12 -7.53 -13.57 11.01
N HIS A 13 -7.50 -13.38 9.68
CA HIS A 13 -7.30 -14.45 8.70
C HIS A 13 -5.83 -14.62 8.29
N ASN A 14 -4.94 -13.82 8.88
CA ASN A 14 -3.54 -13.79 8.56
C ASN A 14 -2.72 -14.37 9.71
N GLN A 15 -1.55 -14.93 9.40
CA GLN A 15 -0.62 -15.37 10.43
C GLN A 15 -0.16 -14.17 11.28
N SER A 16 0.01 -14.38 12.58
CA SER A 16 0.42 -13.33 13.52
C SER A 16 1.73 -12.63 13.11
N ALA A 17 2.69 -13.39 12.57
CA ALA A 17 3.94 -12.86 12.03
C ALA A 17 3.72 -11.92 10.84
N CYS A 18 2.86 -12.29 9.88
CA CYS A 18 2.53 -11.45 8.73
C CYS A 18 1.85 -10.14 9.15
N ASN A 19 1.00 -10.17 10.18
CA ASN A 19 0.41 -8.95 10.73
C ASN A 19 1.45 -8.02 11.36
N PHE A 20 2.48 -8.58 12.01
CA PHE A 20 3.58 -7.80 12.55
C PHE A 20 4.37 -7.10 11.43
N PHE A 21 4.73 -7.83 10.37
CA PHE A 21 5.43 -7.24 9.23
C PHE A 21 4.61 -6.17 8.52
N ALA A 22 3.32 -6.43 8.25
CA ALA A 22 2.43 -5.44 7.64
C ALA A 22 2.33 -4.17 8.50
N SER A 23 2.20 -4.32 9.83
CA SER A 23 2.13 -3.19 10.76
C SER A 23 3.40 -2.34 10.75
N ALA A 24 4.58 -2.97 10.64
CA ALA A 24 5.84 -2.25 10.54
C ALA A 24 5.97 -1.51 9.19
N MET A 25 5.60 -2.15 8.08
CA MET A 25 5.67 -1.57 6.74
C MET A 25 4.72 -0.38 6.55
N ILE A 26 3.56 -0.36 7.20
CA ILE A 26 2.61 0.77 7.15
C ILE A 26 3.25 2.08 7.63
N LYS A 27 4.19 2.01 8.58
CA LYS A 27 4.93 3.19 9.04
C LYS A 27 5.90 3.70 7.98
N GLN A 28 6.54 2.81 7.21
CA GLN A 28 7.45 3.20 6.14
C GLN A 28 6.72 3.87 4.97
N ALA A 29 5.46 3.52 4.75
CA ALA A 29 4.63 4.13 3.71
C ALA A 29 4.11 5.54 4.08
N SER A 30 4.23 5.95 5.35
CA SER A 30 3.68 7.20 5.87
C SER A 30 4.83 8.10 6.32
N GLY A 31 5.17 9.13 5.55
CA GLY A 31 6.24 10.07 5.90
C GLY A 31 5.86 11.51 5.54
N ASP A 32 6.28 12.46 6.37
CA ASP A 32 5.90 13.87 6.24
C ASP A 32 6.54 14.57 5.03
N THR A 33 7.61 14.00 4.48
CA THR A 33 8.37 14.58 3.36
C THR A 33 8.03 13.96 2.00
N ASN A 34 7.29 12.85 1.98
CA ASN A 34 7.09 12.00 0.82
C ASN A 34 5.61 11.84 0.52
N PHE A 35 5.14 12.49 -0.54
CA PHE A 35 3.73 12.45 -0.94
C PHE A 35 3.55 11.72 -2.25
N LEU A 36 2.48 10.94 -2.31
CA LEU A 36 2.07 10.22 -3.50
C LEU A 36 1.20 11.15 -4.38
N GLU A 37 1.63 11.40 -5.61
CA GLU A 37 0.96 12.36 -6.52
C GLU A 37 -0.48 11.94 -6.86
N SER A 38 -0.74 10.63 -6.95
CA SER A 38 -2.04 10.06 -7.30
C SER A 38 -2.53 9.08 -6.24
N ALA A 39 -2.62 9.56 -5.00
CA ALA A 39 -3.12 8.75 -3.91
C ALA A 39 -4.60 8.38 -4.06
N GLN A 40 -4.93 7.16 -3.66
CA GLN A 40 -6.26 6.58 -3.78
C GLN A 40 -6.71 5.96 -2.46
N VAL A 41 -8.01 6.04 -2.19
CA VAL A 41 -8.65 5.35 -1.07
C VAL A 41 -8.68 3.84 -1.34
N PRO A 42 -8.35 2.99 -0.35
CA PRO A 42 -8.41 1.53 -0.52
C PRO A 42 -9.84 1.07 -0.79
N LEU A 43 -9.99 -0.04 -1.53
CA LEU A 43 -11.33 -0.63 -1.75
C LEU A 43 -11.90 -1.27 -0.48
N VAL A 44 -11.03 -1.78 0.39
CA VAL A 44 -11.39 -2.44 1.65
C VAL A 44 -10.71 -1.71 2.78
N ASN A 45 -11.51 -1.12 3.67
CA ASN A 45 -11.06 -0.32 4.80
C ASN A 45 -11.44 -0.98 6.13
N THR A 46 -10.69 -0.67 7.19
CA THR A 46 -11.01 -1.09 8.55
C THR A 46 -11.78 0.00 9.30
N PHE A 47 -12.45 -0.37 10.40
CA PHE A 47 -13.12 0.62 11.26
C PHE A 47 -12.16 1.72 11.74
N ALA A 48 -10.92 1.35 12.10
CA ALA A 48 -9.91 2.30 12.55
C ALA A 48 -9.51 3.30 11.45
N TYR A 49 -9.46 2.86 10.18
CA TYR A 49 -9.17 3.73 9.04
C TYR A 49 -10.21 4.85 8.89
N ASN A 50 -11.50 4.48 9.01
CA ASN A 50 -12.61 5.43 8.95
C ASN A 50 -12.64 6.36 10.18
N LEU A 51 -12.38 5.82 11.38
CA LEU A 51 -12.33 6.58 12.63
C LEU A 51 -11.27 7.68 12.59
N LEU A 52 -10.08 7.35 12.05
CA LEU A 52 -8.96 8.29 11.89
C LEU A 52 -9.10 9.18 10.65
N LYS A 53 -10.17 9.03 9.86
CA LYS A 53 -10.45 9.80 8.65
C LYS A 53 -9.29 9.78 7.64
N MET A 54 -8.63 8.63 7.50
CA MET A 54 -7.48 8.48 6.60
C MET A 54 -7.86 8.63 5.11
N ASP A 55 -9.16 8.62 4.78
CA ASP A 55 -9.67 9.01 3.46
C ASP A 55 -9.25 10.42 3.04
N LYS A 56 -9.03 11.33 4.00
CA LYS A 56 -8.63 12.73 3.72
C LYS A 56 -7.18 12.84 3.26
N GLN A 57 -6.34 11.89 3.64
CA GLN A 57 -4.93 11.86 3.28
C GLN A 57 -4.54 10.43 2.92
N PRO A 58 -4.98 9.94 1.74
CA PRO A 58 -4.60 8.62 1.28
C PRO A 58 -3.10 8.59 0.98
N ASN A 59 -2.46 7.46 1.27
CA ASN A 59 -1.03 7.22 1.05
C ASN A 59 -0.77 5.94 0.24
N ARG A 60 -1.75 5.51 -0.56
CA ARG A 60 -1.75 4.22 -1.27
C ARG A 60 -2.22 4.40 -2.72
N VAL A 61 -1.87 3.44 -3.57
CA VAL A 61 -2.45 3.25 -4.91
C VAL A 61 -3.16 1.90 -4.97
N LYS A 62 -4.26 1.81 -5.73
CA LYS A 62 -4.86 0.51 -6.07
C LYS A 62 -4.10 -0.09 -7.25
N LEU A 63 -3.90 -1.41 -7.27
CA LEU A 63 -3.22 -2.13 -8.35
C LEU A 63 -4.05 -3.34 -8.78
N VAL A 64 -4.10 -3.64 -10.08
CA VAL A 64 -4.57 -4.94 -10.56
C VAL A 64 -3.42 -5.92 -10.46
N VAL A 65 -3.60 -6.96 -9.65
CA VAL A 65 -2.57 -7.98 -9.40
C VAL A 65 -2.98 -9.28 -10.10
N MET A 66 -2.07 -9.84 -10.88
CA MET A 66 -2.20 -11.16 -11.48
C MET A 66 -1.29 -12.14 -10.73
N ILE A 67 -1.86 -13.26 -10.26
CA ILE A 67 -1.11 -14.31 -9.56
C ILE A 67 -0.83 -15.44 -10.56
N GLN A 68 0.36 -15.43 -11.15
CA GLN A 68 0.80 -16.47 -12.08
C GLN A 68 2.33 -16.54 -12.11
N SER A 69 2.90 -17.72 -12.26
CA SER A 69 4.32 -17.87 -12.62
C SER A 69 4.54 -17.39 -14.05
N TYR A 70 5.32 -16.32 -14.24
CA TYR A 70 5.53 -15.69 -15.55
C TYR A 70 7.01 -15.39 -15.78
N THR A 71 7.57 -15.88 -16.90
CA THR A 71 8.96 -15.63 -17.36
C THR A 71 10.10 -16.00 -16.39
N GLY A 72 9.80 -16.43 -15.16
CA GLY A 72 10.78 -16.74 -14.10
C GLY A 72 11.23 -15.52 -13.28
N TYR A 73 10.98 -14.29 -13.75
CA TYR A 73 11.39 -13.06 -13.05
C TYR A 73 10.54 -12.71 -11.82
N ASN A 74 9.49 -13.48 -11.52
CA ASN A 74 8.66 -13.33 -10.32
C ASN A 74 8.90 -14.41 -9.26
N GLN A 75 10.06 -15.08 -9.30
CA GLN A 75 10.47 -16.06 -8.31
C GLN A 75 11.15 -15.37 -7.11
N ASN A 76 11.12 -16.02 -5.94
CA ASN A 76 11.85 -15.61 -4.73
C ASN A 76 11.65 -14.12 -4.36
N ASP A 77 10.40 -13.75 -4.05
CA ASP A 77 9.93 -12.38 -3.76
C ASP A 77 10.05 -11.37 -4.92
N GLY A 78 10.37 -11.84 -6.12
CA GLY A 78 10.34 -11.03 -7.35
C GLY A 78 8.91 -10.63 -7.74
N VAL A 79 8.72 -9.37 -8.11
CA VAL A 79 7.45 -8.85 -8.63
C VAL A 79 7.70 -8.20 -9.99
N ILE A 80 6.92 -8.58 -10.99
CA ILE A 80 6.96 -7.97 -12.33
C ILE A 80 5.95 -6.84 -12.38
N ILE A 81 6.43 -5.63 -12.68
CA ILE A 81 5.60 -4.42 -12.80
C ILE A 81 5.51 -4.03 -14.28
N SER A 82 4.30 -3.71 -14.73
CA SER A 82 4.08 -3.25 -16.11
C SER A 82 4.83 -1.94 -16.37
N LYS A 83 5.62 -1.88 -17.45
CA LYS A 83 6.33 -0.66 -17.86
C LYS A 83 5.39 0.47 -18.32
N LEU A 84 4.23 0.10 -18.85
CA LEU A 84 3.24 1.07 -19.28
C LEU A 84 2.54 1.68 -18.07
N PRO A 85 2.50 3.01 -17.95
CA PRO A 85 1.69 3.64 -16.93
C PRO A 85 0.23 3.38 -17.32
N LEU A 86 -0.50 2.65 -16.48
CA LEU A 86 -1.95 2.45 -16.61
C LEU A 86 -2.69 3.73 -16.17
N THR A 87 -2.27 4.89 -16.71
CA THR A 87 -2.58 6.26 -16.27
C THR A 87 -4.06 6.63 -16.41
N LYS A 88 -4.92 5.73 -16.86
CA LYS A 88 -6.36 5.98 -16.98
C LYS A 88 -7.26 4.94 -16.33
N LEU A 89 -6.72 3.80 -15.87
CA LEU A 89 -7.59 2.74 -15.35
C LEU A 89 -7.29 2.32 -13.92
N VAL A 90 -6.02 2.14 -13.47
CA VAL A 90 -5.84 1.61 -12.11
C VAL A 90 -4.65 2.14 -11.29
N ALA A 91 -3.43 2.38 -11.81
CA ALA A 91 -2.34 2.80 -10.93
C ALA A 91 -1.20 3.53 -11.63
N TYR A 92 -0.81 4.69 -11.11
CA TYR A 92 0.45 5.37 -11.40
C TYR A 92 1.12 5.71 -10.05
N TRP A 93 2.30 5.12 -9.80
CA TRP A 93 3.04 5.34 -8.55
C TRP A 93 4.19 6.30 -8.80
N LYS A 94 3.97 7.58 -8.47
CA LYS A 94 4.99 8.63 -8.48
C LYS A 94 5.02 9.33 -7.14
N MET A 95 6.20 9.32 -6.54
CA MET A 95 6.48 9.95 -5.26
C MET A 95 7.10 11.32 -5.50
N VAL A 96 6.61 12.32 -4.79
CA VAL A 96 7.19 13.67 -4.71
C VAL A 96 7.83 13.80 -3.35
N THR A 97 9.14 14.02 -3.34
CA THR A 97 9.95 14.17 -2.13
C THR A 97 10.29 15.65 -1.95
N TYR A 98 9.93 16.23 -0.82
CA TYR A 98 10.34 17.58 -0.47
C TYR A 98 11.62 17.54 0.35
N ASN A 99 12.62 18.32 -0.07
CA ASN A 99 13.81 18.54 0.74
C ASN A 99 13.46 19.57 1.81
N VAL A 100 13.32 19.12 3.05
CA VAL A 100 13.21 20.01 4.20
C VAL A 100 14.66 20.40 4.56
N PRO A 101 14.98 21.70 4.70
CA PRO A 101 16.33 22.16 5.03
C PRO A 101 16.80 21.68 6.41
#